data_AF-A0A6T7U3K4-F1
#
_entry.id   AF-A0A6T7U3K4-F1
#
_cell.length_a   1.000
_cell.length_b   1.000
_cell.length_c   1.000
_cell.angle_alpha   90.00
_cell.angle_beta   90.00
_cell.angle_gamma   90.00
#
_symmetry.space_group_name_H-M   'P 1'
#
loop_
_entity.id
_entity.type
_entity.pdbx_description
1 polymer ?
#
loop_
_entity_poly.entity_id
_entity_poly.type
_entity_poly.pdbx_seq_one_letter_code
_entity_poly.pdbx_strand_id
1 'polypeptide(L)'
;GGLDVPDWLLSEIFVVSKISAVRIKLLAAHVVQQALGMDAPLEKAAKLLGDAKLEPPDIKAVVSALHFILCSAARYNVPDDTLAFELQQLGLPREHTEALTHALREGRAALQQHFAACSLQLPRLSSLTWQVHEDTSHVAAHTVELRLGVTEQKRDAAQEVNLRMSAETFALLHAELKTAKEATARLTGR
;
A
#
# COMPACT_ATOMS: atom_id res chain seq x y z
N GLY A 1 -2.07 1.60 -16.00
CA GLY A 1 -3.06 2.50 -15.39
C GLY A 1 -2.66 3.94 -15.58
N GLY A 2 -2.40 4.35 -16.83
CA GLY A 2 -2.11 5.75 -17.19
C GLY A 2 -0.77 6.33 -16.72
N LEU A 3 0.15 5.50 -16.21
CA LEU A 3 1.52 5.90 -15.88
C LEU A 3 2.48 5.25 -16.87
N ASP A 4 3.63 5.92 -17.11
CA ASP A 4 4.68 5.38 -17.95
C ASP A 4 5.18 4.03 -17.41
N VAL A 5 5.38 3.10 -18.34
CA VAL A 5 5.88 1.77 -18.03
C VAL A 5 7.39 1.87 -17.77
N PRO A 6 7.91 1.35 -16.65
CA PRO A 6 9.33 1.45 -16.36
C PRO A 6 10.15 0.61 -17.34
N ASP A 7 11.33 1.10 -17.71
CA ASP A 7 12.20 0.48 -18.75
C ASP A 7 12.55 -0.98 -18.45
N TRP A 8 12.79 -1.31 -17.18
CA TRP A 8 13.08 -2.69 -16.77
C TRP A 8 11.89 -3.61 -17.01
N LEU A 9 10.65 -3.12 -16.93
CA LEU A 9 9.48 -3.97 -17.21
C LEU A 9 9.36 -4.20 -18.72
N LEU A 10 9.63 -3.18 -19.52
CA LEU A 10 9.62 -3.28 -20.98
C LEU A 10 10.60 -4.33 -21.50
N SER A 11 11.81 -4.43 -20.92
CA SER A 11 12.78 -5.47 -21.29
C SER A 11 12.24 -6.87 -21.00
N GLU A 12 11.50 -7.03 -19.91
CA GLU A 12 10.94 -8.33 -19.50
C GLU A 12 9.68 -8.72 -20.26
N ILE A 13 8.87 -7.78 -20.78
CA ILE A 13 7.67 -8.11 -21.55
C ILE A 13 7.99 -9.02 -22.74
N PHE A 14 9.13 -8.83 -23.39
CA PHE A 14 9.58 -9.69 -24.48
C PHE A 14 9.92 -11.12 -24.02
N VAL A 15 10.42 -11.30 -22.80
CA VAL A 15 10.69 -12.61 -22.23
C VAL A 15 9.37 -13.28 -21.82
N VAL A 16 8.46 -12.52 -21.21
CA VAL A 16 7.13 -12.98 -20.79
C VAL A 16 6.31 -13.45 -21.99
N SER A 17 6.39 -12.76 -23.14
CA SER A 17 5.63 -13.13 -24.33
C SER A 17 6.04 -14.47 -24.95
N LYS A 18 7.27 -14.94 -24.70
CA LYS A 18 7.78 -16.25 -25.17
C LYS A 18 7.31 -17.43 -24.33
N ILE A 19 6.76 -17.18 -23.14
CA ILE A 19 6.24 -18.21 -22.25
C ILE A 19 4.84 -18.62 -22.73
N SER A 20 4.42 -19.87 -22.53
CA SER A 20 3.07 -20.29 -22.89
C SER A 20 2.01 -19.67 -21.97
N ALA A 21 0.82 -19.36 -22.49
CA ALA A 21 -0.27 -18.78 -21.71
C ALA A 21 -0.67 -19.65 -20.49
N VAL A 22 -0.59 -20.98 -20.62
CA VAL A 22 -0.83 -21.93 -19.52
C VAL A 22 0.16 -21.72 -18.37
N ARG A 23 1.45 -21.53 -18.68
CA ARG A 23 2.48 -21.26 -17.66
C ARG A 23 2.29 -19.88 -17.05
N ILE A 24 1.94 -18.87 -17.85
CA ILE A 24 1.59 -17.54 -17.35
C ILE A 24 0.43 -17.63 -16.35
N LYS A 25 -0.61 -18.40 -16.63
CA LYS A 25 -1.74 -18.60 -15.70
C LYS A 25 -1.28 -19.20 -14.37
N LEU A 26 -0.48 -20.26 -14.40
CA LEU A 26 0.02 -20.93 -13.21
C LEU A 26 0.98 -20.02 -12.41
N LEU A 27 1.84 -19.28 -13.10
CA LEU A 27 2.74 -18.31 -12.49
C LEU A 27 2.00 -17.14 -11.89
N ALA A 28 0.98 -16.61 -12.56
CA ALA A 28 0.17 -15.52 -12.05
C ALA A 28 -0.52 -15.92 -10.74
N ALA A 29 -1.11 -17.11 -10.68
CA ALA A 29 -1.69 -17.65 -9.44
C ALA A 29 -0.62 -17.81 -8.34
N HIS A 30 0.56 -18.32 -8.68
CA HIS A 30 1.67 -18.45 -7.73
C HIS A 30 2.16 -17.10 -7.20
N VAL A 31 2.28 -16.09 -8.08
CA VAL A 31 2.69 -14.72 -7.73
C VAL A 31 1.67 -14.05 -6.82
N VAL A 32 0.36 -14.24 -7.06
CA VAL A 32 -0.69 -13.78 -6.15
C VAL A 32 -0.52 -14.39 -4.76
N GLN A 33 -0.29 -15.71 -4.67
CA GLN A 33 -0.04 -16.38 -3.38
C GLN A 33 1.20 -15.81 -2.68
N GLN A 34 2.28 -15.61 -3.42
CA GLN A 34 3.51 -15.02 -2.89
C GLN A 34 3.28 -13.58 -2.38
N ALA A 35 2.52 -12.77 -3.11
CA ALA A 35 2.19 -11.40 -2.73
C ALA A 35 1.27 -11.32 -1.50
N LEU A 36 0.50 -12.37 -1.20
CA LEU A 36 -0.28 -12.51 0.03
C LEU A 36 0.54 -13.00 1.24
N GLY A 37 1.84 -13.21 1.07
CA GLY A 37 2.73 -13.73 2.13
C GLY A 37 2.55 -15.23 2.41
N MET A 38 1.92 -15.97 1.49
CA MET A 38 1.86 -17.44 1.60
C MET A 38 3.22 -18.06 1.29
N ASP A 39 3.47 -19.26 1.81
CA ASP A 39 4.70 -20.01 1.51
C ASP A 39 4.71 -20.46 0.03
N ALA A 40 5.33 -19.63 -0.80
CA ALA A 40 5.38 -19.74 -2.24
C ALA A 40 6.85 -19.57 -2.69
N PRO A 41 7.66 -20.64 -2.57
CA PRO A 41 9.09 -20.55 -2.85
C PRO A 41 9.36 -20.35 -4.34
N LEU A 42 10.40 -19.56 -4.64
CA LEU A 42 10.86 -19.29 -6.01
C LEU A 42 11.18 -20.58 -6.80
N GLU A 43 11.59 -21.64 -6.11
CA GLU A 43 11.80 -22.96 -6.73
C GLU A 43 10.54 -23.52 -7.40
N LYS A 44 9.36 -23.24 -6.85
CA LYS A 44 8.09 -23.63 -7.45
C LYS A 44 7.84 -22.85 -8.75
N ALA A 45 8.13 -21.54 -8.77
CA ALA A 45 8.09 -20.75 -9.98
C ALA A 45 9.07 -21.27 -11.04
N ALA A 46 10.29 -21.64 -10.64
CA ALA A 46 11.29 -22.20 -11.54
C ALA A 46 10.83 -23.53 -12.14
N LYS A 47 10.20 -24.41 -11.36
CA LYS A 47 9.62 -25.67 -11.85
C LYS A 47 8.49 -25.43 -12.85
N LEU A 48 7.64 -24.43 -12.63
CA LEU A 48 6.58 -24.03 -13.57
C LEU A 48 7.15 -23.53 -14.92
N LEU A 49 8.40 -23.04 -14.89
CA LEU A 49 9.15 -22.54 -16.06
C LEU A 49 10.15 -23.56 -16.63
N GLY A 50 10.21 -24.78 -16.09
CA GLY A 50 11.29 -25.75 -16.32
C GLY A 50 11.60 -26.10 -17.79
N ASP A 51 10.63 -26.04 -18.70
CA ASP A 51 10.87 -26.29 -20.14
C ASP A 51 10.97 -25.01 -20.99
N ALA A 52 10.97 -23.83 -20.38
CA ALA A 52 11.00 -22.55 -21.10
C ALA A 52 12.41 -22.15 -21.60
N LYS A 53 13.46 -22.94 -21.30
CA LYS A 53 14.87 -22.62 -21.61
C LYS A 53 15.29 -21.24 -21.09
N LEU A 54 14.75 -20.84 -19.93
CA LEU A 54 15.05 -19.56 -19.29
C LEU A 54 16.18 -19.75 -18.27
N GLU A 55 17.07 -18.77 -18.20
CA GLU A 55 18.13 -18.77 -17.20
C GLU A 55 17.55 -18.41 -15.81
N PRO A 56 18.19 -18.82 -14.69
CA PRO A 56 17.76 -18.45 -13.34
C PRO A 56 17.50 -16.94 -13.10
N PRO A 57 18.29 -15.98 -13.65
CA PRO A 57 17.95 -14.56 -13.58
C PRO A 57 16.65 -14.20 -14.31
N ASP A 58 16.39 -14.79 -15.49
CA ASP A 58 15.18 -14.52 -16.28
C ASP A 58 13.92 -14.98 -15.53
N ILE A 59 14.01 -16.10 -14.80
CA ILE A 59 12.93 -16.60 -13.96
C ILE A 59 12.53 -15.56 -12.89
N LYS A 60 13.52 -14.97 -12.21
CA LYS A 60 13.28 -13.93 -11.21
C LYS A 60 12.72 -12.66 -11.84
N ALA A 61 13.22 -12.30 -13.02
CA ALA A 61 12.77 -11.13 -13.75
C ALA A 61 11.30 -11.27 -14.18
N VAL A 62 10.91 -12.43 -14.73
CA VAL A 62 9.53 -12.76 -15.08
C VAL A 62 8.62 -12.73 -13.85
N VAL A 63 9.01 -13.37 -12.75
CA VAL A 63 8.24 -13.35 -11.50
C VAL A 63 8.05 -11.92 -10.99
N SER A 64 9.11 -11.10 -11.05
CA SER A 64 9.06 -9.70 -10.64
C SER A 64 8.17 -8.84 -11.55
N ALA A 65 8.21 -9.07 -12.86
CA ALA A 65 7.36 -8.40 -13.84
C ALA A 65 5.88 -8.73 -13.59
N LEU A 66 5.55 -10.01 -13.42
CA LEU A 66 4.18 -10.44 -13.10
C LEU A 66 3.71 -9.90 -11.74
N HIS A 67 4.59 -9.91 -10.73
CA HIS A 67 4.30 -9.33 -9.42
C HIS A 67 3.98 -7.85 -9.54
N PHE A 68 4.82 -7.09 -10.24
CA PHE A 68 4.60 -5.66 -10.44
C PHE A 68 3.27 -5.40 -11.16
N ILE A 69 2.98 -6.11 -12.25
CA ILE A 69 1.74 -5.97 -13.02
C ILE A 69 0.52 -6.23 -12.12
N LEU A 70 0.46 -7.40 -11.47
CA LEU A 70 -0.69 -7.84 -10.68
C LEU A 70 -0.89 -6.98 -9.43
N CYS A 71 0.18 -6.71 -8.68
CA CYS A 71 0.11 -5.90 -7.46
C CYS A 71 -0.23 -4.44 -7.78
N SER A 72 0.34 -3.86 -8.85
CA SER A 72 0.01 -2.49 -9.25
C SER A 72 -1.44 -2.39 -9.73
N ALA A 73 -1.90 -3.34 -10.54
CA ALA A 73 -3.27 -3.36 -11.02
C ALA A 73 -4.27 -3.53 -9.87
N ALA A 74 -3.97 -4.38 -8.87
CA ALA A 74 -4.78 -4.51 -7.66
C ALA A 74 -4.76 -3.22 -6.81
N ARG A 75 -3.57 -2.64 -6.58
CA ARG A 75 -3.37 -1.45 -5.74
C ARG A 75 -4.11 -0.23 -6.27
N TYR A 76 -4.08 -0.01 -7.58
CA TYR A 76 -4.73 1.13 -8.22
C TYR A 76 -6.12 0.82 -8.76
N ASN A 77 -6.68 -0.34 -8.41
CA ASN A 77 -8.00 -0.80 -8.83
C ASN A 77 -8.24 -0.66 -10.35
N VAL A 78 -7.23 -1.05 -11.14
CA VAL A 78 -7.28 -0.95 -12.60
C VAL A 78 -8.32 -1.96 -13.13
N PRO A 79 -9.28 -1.55 -14.00
CA PRO A 79 -10.23 -2.46 -14.62
C PRO A 79 -9.57 -3.54 -15.45
N ASP A 80 -10.19 -4.73 -15.53
CA ASP A 80 -9.64 -5.88 -16.24
C ASP A 80 -9.43 -5.58 -17.73
N ASP A 81 -10.40 -4.91 -18.37
CA ASP A 81 -10.33 -4.55 -19.80
C ASP A 81 -9.20 -3.56 -20.07
N THR A 82 -9.02 -2.58 -19.18
CA THR A 82 -7.92 -1.61 -19.26
C THR A 82 -6.56 -2.31 -19.12
N LEU A 83 -6.43 -3.20 -18.14
CA LEU A 83 -5.19 -3.96 -17.95
C LEU A 83 -4.88 -4.83 -19.16
N ALA A 84 -5.88 -5.54 -19.70
CA ALA A 84 -5.69 -6.37 -20.89
C ALA A 84 -5.24 -5.54 -22.09
N PHE A 85 -5.88 -4.39 -22.32
CA PHE A 85 -5.53 -3.50 -23.42
C PHE A 85 -4.12 -2.93 -23.29
N GLU A 86 -3.74 -2.42 -22.10
CA GLU A 86 -2.40 -1.91 -21.84
C GLU A 86 -1.33 -2.99 -22.05
N LEU A 87 -1.54 -4.19 -21.51
CA LEU A 87 -0.59 -5.30 -21.67
C LEU A 87 -0.45 -5.75 -23.13
N GLN A 88 -1.54 -5.74 -23.91
CA GLN A 88 -1.49 -6.02 -25.34
C GLN A 88 -0.72 -4.95 -26.12
N GLN A 89 -0.86 -3.67 -25.76
CA GLN A 89 -0.07 -2.58 -26.35
C GLN A 89 1.42 -2.72 -26.08
N LEU A 90 1.79 -3.32 -24.94
CA LEU A 90 3.18 -3.63 -24.61
C LEU A 90 3.72 -4.86 -25.37
N GLY A 91 2.88 -5.59 -26.11
CA GLY A 91 3.27 -6.73 -26.93
C GLY A 91 2.97 -8.09 -26.32
N LEU A 92 2.19 -8.18 -25.24
CA LEU A 92 1.73 -9.47 -24.73
C LEU A 92 0.60 -10.04 -25.61
N PRO A 93 0.65 -11.35 -25.93
CA PRO A 93 -0.45 -12.00 -26.63
C PRO A 93 -1.74 -11.93 -25.81
N ARG A 94 -2.88 -11.93 -26.52
CA ARG A 94 -4.21 -11.86 -25.91
C ARG A 94 -4.43 -12.95 -24.85
N GLU A 95 -4.02 -14.17 -25.14
CA GLU A 95 -4.14 -15.32 -24.23
C GLU A 95 -3.41 -15.08 -22.88
N HIS A 96 -2.25 -14.44 -22.92
CA HIS A 96 -1.48 -14.10 -21.72
C HIS A 96 -2.21 -13.05 -20.90
N THR A 97 -2.78 -12.04 -21.56
CA THR A 97 -3.55 -10.99 -20.89
C THR A 97 -4.83 -11.53 -20.26
N GLU A 98 -5.50 -12.48 -20.90
CA GLU A 98 -6.67 -13.17 -20.34
C GLU A 98 -6.28 -14.03 -19.12
N ALA A 99 -5.13 -14.71 -19.17
CA ALA A 99 -4.61 -15.45 -18.02
C ALA A 99 -4.28 -14.55 -16.82
N LEU A 100 -3.66 -13.39 -17.07
CA LEU A 100 -3.28 -12.43 -16.02
C LEU A 100 -4.50 -11.74 -15.41
N THR A 101 -5.46 -11.31 -16.24
CA THR A 101 -6.70 -10.69 -15.75
C THR A 101 -7.55 -11.67 -14.94
N HIS A 102 -7.60 -12.95 -15.32
CA HIS A 102 -8.24 -13.99 -14.52
C HIS A 102 -7.60 -14.14 -13.12
N ALA A 103 -6.29 -14.28 -13.06
CA ALA A 103 -5.58 -14.41 -11.79
C ALA A 103 -5.74 -13.16 -10.91
N LEU A 104 -5.71 -11.96 -11.52
CA LEU A 104 -6.01 -10.71 -10.83
C LEU A 104 -7.43 -10.71 -10.29
N ARG A 105 -8.43 -11.11 -11.07
CA ARG A 105 -9.84 -11.13 -10.63
C ARG A 105 -10.05 -12.01 -9.41
N GLU A 106 -9.44 -13.19 -9.39
CA GLU A 106 -9.50 -14.11 -8.24
C GLU A 106 -8.77 -13.54 -7.01
N GLY A 107 -7.61 -12.91 -7.22
CA GLY A 107 -6.75 -12.42 -6.14
C GLY A 107 -7.02 -11.00 -5.66
N ARG A 108 -7.74 -10.15 -6.41
CA ARG A 108 -7.79 -8.69 -6.21
C ARG A 108 -8.25 -8.31 -4.81
N ALA A 109 -9.37 -8.90 -4.35
CA ALA A 109 -9.92 -8.57 -3.04
C ALA A 109 -8.95 -8.92 -1.90
N ALA A 110 -8.35 -10.12 -1.96
CA ALA A 110 -7.37 -10.55 -0.97
C ALA A 110 -6.11 -9.68 -0.99
N LEU A 111 -5.59 -9.34 -2.18
CA LEU A 111 -4.42 -8.48 -2.33
C LEU A 111 -4.68 -7.08 -1.76
N GLN A 112 -5.84 -6.49 -2.08
CA GLN A 112 -6.21 -5.17 -1.56
C GLN A 112 -6.36 -5.17 -0.04
N GLN A 113 -6.97 -6.22 0.53
CA GLN A 113 -7.08 -6.39 1.98
C GLN A 113 -5.70 -6.54 2.62
N HIS A 114 -4.81 -7.36 2.03
CA HIS A 114 -3.45 -7.54 2.51
C HIS A 114 -2.66 -6.23 2.46
N PHE A 115 -2.70 -5.50 1.34
CA PHE A 115 -2.04 -4.20 1.21
C PHE A 115 -2.61 -3.17 2.18
N ALA A 116 -3.92 -3.18 2.45
CA ALA A 116 -4.52 -2.32 3.44
C ALA A 116 -4.02 -2.65 4.86
N ALA A 117 -3.89 -3.92 5.22
CA ALA A 117 -3.37 -4.37 6.51
C ALA A 117 -1.86 -4.08 6.67
N CYS A 118 -1.09 -4.19 5.59
CA CYS A 118 0.34 -3.90 5.56
C CYS A 118 0.64 -2.39 5.44
N SER A 119 -0.32 -1.57 5.03
CA SER A 119 -0.13 -0.13 4.90
C SER A 119 0.13 0.52 6.27
N LEU A 120 1.00 1.52 6.26
CA LEU A 120 1.22 2.36 7.43
C LEU A 120 -0.04 3.21 7.65
N GLN A 121 -0.73 2.97 8.76
CA GLN A 121 -1.85 3.79 9.19
C GLN A 121 -1.38 4.64 10.36
N LEU A 122 -1.47 5.97 10.22
CA LEU A 122 -1.13 6.87 11.31
C LEU A 122 -2.19 6.77 12.42
N PRO A 123 -1.79 6.81 13.70
CA PRO A 123 -2.74 6.92 14.80
C PRO A 123 -3.65 8.13 14.60
N ARG A 124 -4.94 7.96 14.91
CA ARG A 124 -5.94 9.03 14.80
C ARG A 124 -6.38 9.50 16.17
N LEU A 125 -6.57 10.81 16.31
CA LEU A 125 -7.20 11.38 17.50
C LEU A 125 -8.70 11.02 17.50
N SER A 126 -9.15 10.29 18.52
CA SER A 126 -10.53 9.83 18.69
C SER A 126 -11.32 10.62 19.73
N SER A 127 -10.65 11.20 20.73
CA SER A 127 -11.28 12.12 21.68
C SER A 127 -10.31 13.18 22.18
N LEU A 128 -10.87 14.30 22.61
CA LEU A 128 -10.16 15.41 23.23
C LEU A 128 -11.02 15.92 24.38
N THR A 129 -10.51 15.85 25.61
CA THR A 129 -11.10 16.52 26.77
C THR A 129 -10.06 17.43 27.40
N TRP A 130 -10.51 18.49 28.05
CA TRP A 130 -9.62 19.47 28.66
C TRP A 130 -10.17 19.96 29.99
N GLN A 131 -9.28 20.30 30.91
CA GLN A 131 -9.59 20.87 32.21
C GLN A 131 -8.55 21.93 32.58
N VAL A 132 -8.98 22.97 33.29
CA VAL A 132 -8.09 24.02 33.81
C VAL A 132 -8.02 23.88 35.31
N HIS A 133 -6.80 23.80 35.82
CA HIS A 133 -6.50 23.71 37.24
C HIS A 133 -5.91 25.04 37.71
N GLU A 134 -6.39 25.51 38.86
CA GLU A 134 -5.81 26.65 39.56
C GLU A 134 -4.82 26.13 40.60
N ASP A 135 -3.54 26.50 40.47
CA ASP A 135 -2.55 26.14 41.46
C ASP A 135 -2.47 27.21 42.54
N THR A 136 -3.05 26.91 43.71
CA THR A 136 -3.08 27.83 44.86
C THR A 136 -1.73 27.91 45.59
N SER A 137 -0.73 27.11 45.22
CA SER A 137 0.56 27.00 45.91
C SER A 137 1.65 27.94 45.37
N HIS A 138 1.59 28.29 44.09
CA HIS A 138 2.52 29.20 43.41
C HIS A 138 1.73 30.27 42.66
N VAL A 139 1.90 31.55 43.05
CA VAL A 139 1.48 32.78 42.35
C VAL A 139 0.45 32.55 41.23
N ALA A 140 -0.80 32.26 41.61
CA ALA A 140 -1.98 32.18 40.72
C ALA A 140 -1.70 31.60 39.31
N ALA A 141 -0.97 30.49 39.22
CA ALA A 141 -0.61 29.89 37.94
C ALA A 141 -1.73 28.95 37.46
N HIS A 142 -2.37 29.29 36.36
CA HIS A 142 -3.33 28.38 35.70
C HIS A 142 -2.58 27.32 34.90
N THR A 143 -2.94 26.06 35.12
CA THR A 143 -2.41 24.91 34.38
C THR A 143 -3.52 24.27 33.57
N VAL A 144 -3.24 23.92 32.32
CA VAL A 144 -4.17 23.24 31.42
C VAL A 144 -3.80 21.75 31.37
N GLU A 145 -4.79 20.89 31.56
CA GLU A 145 -4.71 19.45 31.34
C GLU A 145 -5.52 19.09 30.09
N LEU A 146 -4.87 18.42 29.13
CA LEU A 146 -5.46 17.89 27.91
C LEU A 146 -5.39 16.37 27.96
N ARG A 147 -6.52 15.70 27.74
CA ARG A 147 -6.58 14.24 27.61
C ARG A 147 -7.03 13.88 26.21
N LEU A 148 -6.17 13.17 25.51
CA LEU A 148 -6.31 12.82 24.11
C LEU A 148 -6.55 11.32 24.00
N GLY A 149 -7.69 10.90 23.48
CA GLY A 149 -7.87 9.52 23.03
C GLY A 149 -7.20 9.35 21.67
N VAL A 150 -6.30 8.38 21.55
CA VAL A 150 -5.62 8.04 20.29
C VAL A 150 -5.97 6.60 19.93
N THR A 151 -6.53 6.42 18.74
CA THR A 151 -6.88 5.10 18.22
C THR A 151 -5.90 4.71 17.12
N GLU A 152 -5.28 3.55 17.27
CA GLU A 152 -4.41 2.94 16.28
C GLU A 152 -5.12 1.72 15.70
N GLN A 153 -5.39 1.67 14.39
CA GLN A 153 -6.20 0.59 13.79
C GLN A 153 -5.61 -0.83 13.96
N LYS A 154 -4.32 -0.96 14.29
CA LYS A 154 -3.67 -2.25 14.61
C LYS A 154 -3.79 -2.66 16.08
N ARG A 155 -4.19 -1.75 16.97
CA ARG A 155 -4.43 -2.02 18.39
C ARG A 155 -5.90 -1.79 18.69
N ASP A 156 -6.57 -2.81 19.18
CA ASP A 156 -8.00 -2.75 19.52
C ASP A 156 -8.29 -1.86 20.76
N ALA A 157 -7.26 -1.23 21.33
CA ALA A 157 -7.36 -0.37 22.51
C ALA A 157 -6.98 1.08 22.15
N ALA A 158 -7.88 2.01 22.49
CA ALA A 158 -7.57 3.43 22.48
C ALA A 158 -6.56 3.73 23.59
N GLN A 159 -5.44 4.38 23.23
CA GLN A 159 -4.46 4.86 24.19
C GLN A 159 -4.85 6.29 24.61
N GLU A 160 -4.90 6.55 25.91
CA GLU A 160 -5.08 7.90 26.44
C GLU A 160 -3.72 8.57 26.62
N VAL A 161 -3.56 9.78 26.06
CA VAL A 161 -2.38 10.62 26.22
C VAL A 161 -2.77 11.85 27.02
N ASN A 162 -2.21 11.98 28.22
CA ASN A 162 -2.46 13.08 29.13
C ASN A 162 -1.31 14.08 29.08
N LEU A 163 -1.61 15.34 28.80
CA LEU A 163 -0.66 16.44 28.70
C LEU A 163 -1.04 17.51 29.71
N ARG A 164 -0.10 17.89 30.57
CA ARG A 164 -0.27 18.99 31.52
C ARG A 164 0.73 20.08 31.21
N MET A 165 0.26 21.31 31.02
CA MET A 165 1.08 22.43 30.54
C MET A 165 0.62 23.78 31.10
N SER A 166 1.52 24.76 31.12
CA SER A 166 1.18 26.13 31.53
C SER A 166 0.33 26.85 30.46
N ALA A 167 -0.30 27.96 30.86
CA ALA A 167 -1.05 28.82 29.93
C ALA A 167 -0.19 29.33 28.76
N GLU A 168 1.09 29.65 29.01
CA GLU A 168 2.03 30.11 27.98
C GLU A 168 2.32 29.02 26.95
N THR A 169 2.63 27.79 27.40
CA THR A 169 2.86 26.65 26.51
C THR A 169 1.60 26.29 25.72
N PHE A 170 0.42 26.39 26.34
CA PHE A 170 -0.85 26.16 25.65
C PHE A 170 -1.11 27.20 24.54
N ALA A 171 -0.79 28.47 24.79
CA ALA A 171 -0.89 29.53 23.78
C ALA A 171 0.06 29.28 22.60
N LEU A 172 1.29 28.82 22.86
CA LEU A 172 2.25 28.43 21.83
C LEU A 172 1.72 27.23 21.00
N LEU A 173 1.24 26.18 21.66
CA LEU A 173 0.67 25.01 21.00
C LEU A 173 -0.49 25.41 20.07
N HIS A 174 -1.37 26.29 20.53
CA HIS A 174 -2.48 26.79 19.72
C HIS A 174 -2.01 27.55 18.49
N ALA A 175 -0.98 28.40 18.61
CA ALA A 175 -0.41 29.12 17.48
C ALA A 175 0.20 28.16 16.44
N GLU A 176 0.97 27.17 16.88
CA GLU A 176 1.57 26.16 16.00
C GLU A 176 0.52 25.30 15.28
N LEU A 177 -0.53 24.86 15.99
CA LEU A 177 -1.63 24.10 15.38
C LEU A 177 -2.39 24.92 14.34
N LYS A 178 -2.54 26.24 14.56
CA LYS A 178 -3.14 27.14 13.58
C LYS A 178 -2.27 27.25 12.32
N THR A 179 -0.97 27.42 12.48
CA THR A 179 -0.01 27.43 11.36
C THR A 179 -0.06 26.12 10.58
N ALA A 180 -0.10 24.97 11.27
CA ALA A 180 -0.21 23.65 10.63
C ALA A 180 -1.52 23.48 9.85
N LYS A 181 -2.64 24.01 10.37
CA LYS A 181 -3.94 24.02 9.68
C LYS A 181 -3.90 24.85 8.40
N GLU A 182 -3.24 26.01 8.43
CA GLU A 182 -3.09 26.85 7.24
C GLU A 182 -2.18 26.20 6.18
N ALA A 183 -1.09 25.56 6.61
CA ALA A 183 -0.19 24.83 5.71
C ALA A 183 -0.89 23.63 5.05
N THR A 184 -1.65 22.85 5.82
CA THR A 184 -2.43 21.72 5.28
C THR A 184 -3.51 22.18 4.31
N ALA A 185 -4.22 23.28 4.59
CA ALA A 185 -5.20 23.86 3.67
C ALA A 185 -4.59 24.23 2.31
N ARG A 186 -3.38 24.84 2.31
CA ARG A 186 -2.64 25.17 1.07
C ARG A 186 -2.27 23.92 0.27
N LEU A 187 -1.90 22.83 0.93
CA LEU A 187 -1.56 21.56 0.30
C LEU A 187 -2.79 20.82 -0.26
N THR A 188 -3.94 20.97 0.39
CA THR A 188 -5.18 20.28 -0.03
C THR A 188 -5.94 20.94 -1.17
N GLY A 189 -5.55 22.16 -1.60
CA GLY A 189 -5.87 22.72 -2.92
C GLY A 189 -7.29 22.45 -3.43
N ARG A 190 -8.29 22.70 -2.58
CA ARG A 190 -9.66 23.05 -2.94
C ARG A 190 -9.96 24.39 -2.28
#